data_AF-A0A842XLZ2-F1
#
_entry.id   AF-A0A842XLZ2-F1
#
_cell.length_a   1.000
_cell.length_b   1.000
_cell.length_c   1.000
_cell.angle_alpha   90.00
_cell.angle_beta   90.00
_cell.angle_gamma   90.00
#
_symmetry.space_group_name_H-M   'P 1'
#
loop_
_entity.id
_entity.type
_entity.pdbx_description
1 polymer ?
#
loop_
_entity_poly.entity_id
_entity_poly.type
_entity_poly.pdbx_seq_one_letter_code
_entity_poly.pdbx_strand_id
1 'polypeptide(L)'
;MTPRRCTVCNKQALYRCAYCGDTLCKAHLPPEMHWCVGLEEYNRDREARGTSSIPQDLRPEHRGWSVKKSIHTKNPLSIFSGNYSFLLLFLISISFVLQLLIPGYTQQLVLIPALVSERPWTLITHIFLHGSFEHLFFNMLFFIFFGPVLERKIGSSKFLLIFFLAGIFAGTGWSLTSVNPAVGASGALSGIFATLAVLMPRMRVYFFFLIPMEIWMVLVLFAIYDFVMIGSGDMIAHTAHLSGLFFGLLAGMSLKRSSA
;
A
#
# COMPACT_ATOMS: atom_id res chain seq x y z
N MET A 1 0.91 -28.82 -12.72
CA MET A 1 0.49 -27.64 -11.94
C MET A 1 1.69 -27.13 -11.15
N THR A 2 2.05 -25.85 -11.29
CA THR A 2 3.13 -25.25 -10.51
C THR A 2 2.77 -25.26 -9.02
N PRO A 3 3.67 -25.71 -8.11
CA PRO A 3 3.38 -25.74 -6.69
C PRO A 3 3.18 -24.32 -6.18
N ARG A 4 2.04 -24.07 -5.52
CA ARG A 4 1.74 -22.76 -4.92
C ARG A 4 2.81 -22.43 -3.88
N ARG A 5 3.20 -21.15 -3.80
CA ARG A 5 4.21 -20.64 -2.87
C ARG A 5 3.54 -19.94 -1.70
N CYS A 6 4.14 -20.01 -0.51
CA CYS A 6 3.62 -19.36 0.67
C CYS A 6 3.78 -17.84 0.54
N THR A 7 2.71 -17.08 0.76
CA THR A 7 2.73 -15.62 0.65
C THR A 7 3.65 -14.96 1.67
N VAL A 8 3.85 -15.59 2.83
CA VAL A 8 4.69 -15.04 3.91
C VAL A 8 6.17 -15.37 3.75
N CYS A 9 6.53 -16.60 3.38
CA CYS A 9 7.94 -17.05 3.39
C CYS A 9 8.42 -17.72 2.11
N ASN A 10 7.61 -17.76 1.07
CA ASN A 10 7.93 -18.29 -0.25
C ASN A 10 8.35 -19.79 -0.29
N LYS A 11 8.12 -20.53 0.81
CA LYS A 11 8.20 -22.00 0.83
C LYS A 11 7.01 -22.61 0.09
N GLN A 12 7.00 -23.93 -0.11
CA GLN A 12 5.86 -24.61 -0.69
C GLN A 12 4.60 -24.40 0.18
N ALA A 13 3.55 -23.85 -0.43
CA ALA A 13 2.25 -23.70 0.21
C ALA A 13 1.45 -25.00 0.09
N LEU A 14 0.72 -25.29 1.16
CA LEU A 14 -0.12 -26.48 1.27
C LEU A 14 -1.60 -26.09 1.32
N TYR A 15 -1.90 -24.87 1.79
CA TYR A 15 -3.25 -24.43 2.08
C TYR A 15 -3.54 -23.08 1.44
N ARG A 16 -4.82 -22.79 1.22
CA ARG A 16 -5.32 -21.45 0.89
C ARG A 16 -6.28 -21.02 1.99
N CYS A 17 -5.99 -19.91 2.65
CA CYS A 17 -6.86 -19.37 3.69
C CYS A 17 -8.20 -18.93 3.08
N ALA A 18 -9.31 -19.38 3.66
CA ALA A 18 -10.65 -19.05 3.17
C ALA A 18 -11.04 -17.58 3.44
N TYR A 19 -10.43 -16.95 4.44
CA TYR A 19 -10.81 -15.60 4.89
C TYR A 19 -9.98 -14.50 4.21
N CYS A 20 -8.65 -14.63 4.15
CA CYS A 20 -7.79 -13.64 3.48
C CYS A 20 -7.41 -14.01 2.04
N GLY A 21 -7.50 -15.30 1.66
CA GLY A 21 -7.11 -15.81 0.34
C GLY A 21 -5.64 -16.21 0.19
N ASP A 22 -4.83 -16.00 1.23
CA ASP A 22 -3.39 -16.30 1.21
C ASP A 22 -3.09 -17.78 0.99
N THR A 23 -2.03 -18.07 0.24
CA THR A 23 -1.46 -19.42 0.16
C THR A 23 -0.42 -19.60 1.26
N LEU A 24 -0.60 -20.60 2.12
CA LEU A 24 0.14 -20.73 3.38
C LEU A 24 0.85 -22.08 3.48
N CYS A 25 2.06 -22.06 4.04
CA CYS A 25 2.72 -23.26 4.53
C CYS A 25 2.25 -23.57 5.95
N LYS A 26 2.54 -24.78 6.45
CA LYS A 26 2.10 -25.23 7.79
C LYS A 26 2.46 -24.24 8.92
N ALA A 27 3.63 -23.60 8.85
CA ALA A 27 4.10 -22.66 9.88
C ALA A 27 3.37 -21.32 9.88
N HIS A 28 2.79 -20.90 8.75
CA HIS A 28 2.04 -19.64 8.63
C HIS A 28 0.53 -19.88 8.54
N LEU A 29 0.07 -21.10 8.84
CA LEU A 29 -1.34 -21.44 8.84
C LEU A 29 -2.15 -20.67 9.89
N PRO A 30 -1.66 -20.47 11.14
CA PRO A 30 -2.41 -19.72 12.14
C PRO A 30 -2.65 -18.27 11.68
N PRO A 31 -3.85 -17.70 11.90
CA PRO A 31 -4.20 -16.34 11.51
C PRO A 31 -3.22 -15.28 12.01
N GLU A 32 -2.65 -15.47 13.19
CA GLU A 32 -1.68 -14.57 13.81
C GLU A 32 -0.33 -14.60 13.09
N MET A 33 0.01 -15.74 12.48
CA MET A 33 1.28 -15.97 11.79
C MET A 33 1.30 -15.46 10.35
N HIS A 34 0.16 -15.01 9.80
CA HIS A 34 0.06 -14.43 8.47
C HIS A 34 -0.74 -13.12 8.42
N TRP A 35 -1.03 -12.50 9.58
CA TRP A 35 -1.79 -11.25 9.68
C TRP A 35 -3.13 -11.30 8.92
N CYS A 36 -3.91 -12.35 9.17
CA CYS A 36 -5.16 -12.59 8.47
C CYS A 36 -6.12 -11.40 8.62
N VAL A 37 -6.43 -10.71 7.53
CA VAL A 37 -7.37 -9.56 7.58
C VAL A 37 -8.80 -10.00 7.93
N GLY A 38 -9.14 -11.27 7.68
CA GLY A 38 -10.41 -11.87 8.08
C GLY A 38 -10.37 -12.51 9.49
N LEU A 39 -9.49 -12.06 10.39
CA LEU A 39 -9.33 -12.63 11.73
C LEU A 39 -10.63 -12.60 12.54
N GLU A 40 -11.41 -11.52 12.45
CA GLU A 40 -12.71 -11.43 13.16
C GLU A 40 -13.71 -12.49 12.67
N GLU A 41 -13.78 -12.71 11.35
CA GLU A 41 -14.66 -13.70 10.74
C GLU A 41 -14.19 -15.13 11.08
N TYR A 42 -12.87 -15.37 11.04
CA TYR A 42 -12.26 -16.61 11.51
C TYR A 42 -12.62 -16.90 12.98
N ASN A 43 -12.50 -15.91 13.87
CA ASN A 43 -12.78 -16.08 15.29
C ASN A 43 -14.27 -16.37 15.54
N ARG A 44 -15.17 -15.64 14.85
CA ARG A 44 -16.61 -15.87 14.92
C ARG A 44 -16.99 -17.27 14.45
N ASP A 45 -16.43 -17.71 13.33
CA ASP A 45 -16.63 -19.06 12.80
C ASP A 45 -16.08 -20.13 13.74
N ARG A 46 -14.93 -19.86 14.38
CA ARG A 46 -14.31 -20.77 15.35
C ARG A 46 -15.18 -20.91 16.61
N GLU A 47 -15.70 -19.79 17.12
CA GLU A 47 -16.63 -19.75 18.25
C GLU A 47 -17.95 -20.46 17.93
N ALA A 48 -18.52 -20.21 16.75
CA ALA A 48 -19.74 -20.87 16.28
C ALA A 48 -19.59 -22.39 16.08
N ARG A 49 -18.39 -22.87 15.73
CA ARG A 49 -18.10 -24.32 15.53
C ARG A 49 -17.72 -25.06 16.82
N GLY A 50 -17.66 -24.37 17.96
CA GLY A 50 -17.56 -25.00 19.29
C GLY A 50 -16.38 -25.94 19.54
N THR A 51 -15.29 -25.89 18.76
CA THR A 51 -14.12 -26.77 18.93
C THR A 51 -12.81 -26.10 18.50
N SER A 52 -11.70 -26.46 19.18
CA SER A 52 -10.34 -26.14 18.75
C SER A 52 -10.00 -26.91 17.47
N SER A 53 -10.34 -26.35 16.32
CA SER A 53 -10.22 -26.99 15.00
C SER A 53 -8.79 -27.02 14.44
N ILE A 54 -7.77 -27.18 15.29
CA ILE A 54 -6.43 -27.58 14.82
C ILE A 54 -6.35 -29.09 15.02
N PRO A 55 -6.63 -29.90 13.98
CA PRO A 55 -6.25 -31.31 13.91
C PRO A 55 -4.90 -31.58 14.59
N GLN A 56 -4.78 -32.67 15.34
CA GLN A 56 -3.62 -32.93 16.20
C GLN A 56 -2.29 -32.99 15.42
N ASP A 57 -2.35 -33.32 14.14
CA ASP A 57 -1.28 -33.29 13.14
C ASP A 57 -0.85 -31.87 12.71
N LEU A 58 -1.67 -30.85 12.98
CA LEU A 58 -1.43 -29.44 12.70
C LEU A 58 -0.85 -28.66 13.90
N ARG A 59 -0.71 -29.29 15.07
CA ARG A 59 0.06 -28.70 16.17
C ARG A 59 1.53 -28.58 15.74
N PRO A 60 2.20 -27.43 15.92
CA PRO A 60 3.63 -27.34 15.66
C PRO A 60 4.34 -28.34 16.58
N GLU A 61 5.11 -29.27 16.01
CA GLU A 61 6.08 -30.04 16.79
C GLU A 61 7.03 -29.02 17.45
N HIS A 62 7.11 -29.02 18.78
CA HIS A 62 8.17 -28.37 19.51
C HIS A 62 9.50 -29.11 19.24
N ARG A 63 10.02 -29.02 18.01
CA ARG A 63 11.40 -29.39 17.73
C ARG A 63 12.28 -28.25 18.19
N GLY A 64 13.12 -28.55 19.17
CA GLY A 64 14.25 -27.72 19.58
C GLY A 64 14.92 -27.12 18.34
N TRP A 65 14.90 -25.80 18.30
CA TRP A 65 15.40 -24.96 17.23
C TRP A 65 16.92 -25.15 17.13
N SER A 66 17.37 -26.11 16.32
CA SER A 66 18.76 -26.17 15.84
C SER A 66 18.81 -25.43 14.51
N VAL A 67 19.13 -24.12 14.56
CA VAL A 67 19.47 -23.38 13.34
C VAL A 67 20.87 -23.81 12.94
N LYS A 68 20.96 -24.69 11.96
CA LYS A 68 22.10 -24.61 11.05
C LYS A 68 21.91 -23.35 10.21
N LYS A 69 22.42 -22.24 10.73
CA LYS A 69 22.47 -20.94 10.04
C LYS A 69 23.52 -21.11 8.95
N SER A 70 23.12 -21.59 7.79
CA SER A 70 23.90 -21.36 6.57
C SER A 70 23.90 -19.85 6.36
N ILE A 71 24.99 -19.21 6.77
CA ILE A 71 25.26 -17.80 6.51
C ILE A 71 25.59 -17.70 5.02
N HIS A 72 24.57 -17.84 4.17
CA HIS A 72 24.66 -17.25 2.85
C HIS A 72 24.63 -15.74 3.06
N THR A 73 25.69 -15.08 2.61
CA THR A 73 25.80 -13.63 2.46
C THR A 73 24.66 -13.14 1.58
N LYS A 74 23.48 -12.91 2.18
CA LYS A 74 22.36 -12.31 1.46
C LYS A 74 22.79 -10.90 1.09
N ASN A 75 22.76 -10.61 -0.22
CA ASN A 75 22.85 -9.26 -0.74
C ASN A 75 21.99 -8.34 0.14
N PRO A 76 22.50 -7.22 0.69
CA PRO A 76 21.72 -6.34 1.56
C PRO A 76 20.40 -5.88 0.91
N LEU A 77 20.35 -5.81 -0.42
CA LEU A 77 19.15 -5.49 -1.19
C LEU A 77 18.08 -6.60 -1.16
N SER A 78 18.40 -7.83 -0.74
CA SER A 78 17.43 -8.92 -0.56
C SER A 78 16.49 -8.68 0.64
N ILE A 79 16.74 -7.70 1.50
CA ILE A 79 15.78 -7.31 2.55
C ILE A 79 14.49 -6.74 1.91
N PHE A 80 14.61 -6.12 0.74
CA PHE A 80 13.51 -5.52 0.01
C PHE A 80 12.83 -6.48 -0.99
N SER A 81 13.39 -7.66 -1.24
CA SER A 81 12.78 -8.62 -2.16
C SER A 81 11.46 -9.14 -1.59
N GLY A 82 10.34 -8.67 -2.14
CA GLY A 82 8.99 -8.98 -1.65
C GLY A 82 8.45 -7.99 -0.60
N ASN A 83 9.11 -6.85 -0.40
CA ASN A 83 8.72 -5.80 0.56
C ASN A 83 8.89 -4.39 -0.06
N TYR A 84 8.23 -4.13 -1.19
CA TYR A 84 8.42 -2.90 -1.95
C TYR A 84 7.74 -1.68 -1.32
N SER A 85 6.68 -1.87 -0.52
CA SER A 85 6.09 -0.80 0.29
C SER A 85 7.14 -0.19 1.24
N PHE A 86 7.92 -1.03 1.94
CA PHE A 86 9.01 -0.56 2.79
C PHE A 86 10.17 0.04 2.00
N LEU A 87 10.49 -0.49 0.81
CA LEU A 87 11.47 0.12 -0.07
C LEU A 87 11.04 1.54 -0.48
N LEU A 88 9.80 1.71 -0.92
CA LEU A 88 9.26 3.02 -1.30
C LEU A 88 9.26 3.99 -0.11
N LEU A 89 8.86 3.52 1.09
CA LEU A 89 8.92 4.33 2.30
C LEU A 89 10.34 4.80 2.61
N PHE A 90 11.32 3.90 2.50
CA PHE A 90 12.74 4.24 2.64
C PHE A 90 13.19 5.26 1.60
N LEU A 91 12.87 5.04 0.32
CA LEU A 91 13.25 5.95 -0.78
C LEU A 91 12.64 7.35 -0.62
N ILE A 92 11.36 7.44 -0.23
CA ILE A 92 10.69 8.72 0.04
C ILE A 92 11.36 9.44 1.23
N SER A 93 11.65 8.70 2.30
CA SER A 93 12.31 9.27 3.49
C SER A 93 13.72 9.77 3.17
N ILE A 94 14.50 8.99 2.41
CA ILE A 94 15.83 9.40 1.94
C ILE A 94 15.74 10.60 1.00
N SER A 95 14.77 10.63 0.09
CA SER A 95 14.58 11.78 -0.80
C SER A 95 14.31 13.06 -0.01
N PHE A 96 13.51 12.99 1.05
CA PHE A 96 13.29 14.13 1.94
C PHE A 96 14.58 14.57 2.65
N VAL A 97 15.40 13.64 3.15
CA VAL A 97 16.72 13.99 3.71
C VAL A 97 17.61 14.68 2.66
N LEU A 98 17.61 14.20 1.41
CA LEU A 98 18.35 14.84 0.32
C LEU A 98 17.83 16.24 0.00
N GLN A 99 16.51 16.50 0.11
CA GLN A 99 15.97 17.86 -0.02
C GLN A 99 16.56 18.82 1.02
N LEU A 100 16.88 18.34 2.23
CA LEU A 100 17.47 19.15 3.30
C LEU A 100 18.98 19.39 3.11
N LEU A 101 19.69 18.44 2.48
CA LEU A 101 21.15 18.46 2.39
C LEU A 101 21.68 19.05 1.08
N ILE A 102 20.93 18.95 -0.02
CA ILE A 102 21.40 19.29 -1.36
C ILE A 102 20.60 20.48 -1.91
N PRO A 103 21.20 21.68 -1.99
CA PRO A 103 20.57 22.82 -2.65
C PRO A 103 20.23 22.49 -4.12
N GLY A 104 19.02 22.84 -4.56
CA GLY A 104 18.56 22.58 -5.93
C GLY A 104 17.92 21.20 -6.16
N TYR A 105 17.99 20.27 -5.20
CA TYR A 105 17.44 18.92 -5.35
C TYR A 105 15.92 18.94 -5.64
N THR A 106 15.17 19.72 -4.87
CA THR A 106 13.72 19.90 -5.07
C THR A 106 13.42 20.49 -6.45
N GLN A 107 14.16 21.52 -6.87
CA GLN A 107 13.93 22.25 -8.11
C GLN A 107 14.07 21.37 -9.36
N GLN A 108 14.94 20.35 -9.30
CA GLN A 108 15.16 19.39 -10.39
C GLN A 108 14.11 18.28 -10.47
N LEU A 109 13.36 18.03 -9.40
CA LEU A 109 12.47 16.88 -9.27
C LEU A 109 10.99 17.27 -9.08
N VAL A 110 10.71 18.53 -8.74
CA VAL A 110 9.36 19.07 -8.53
C VAL A 110 8.55 19.07 -9.81
N LEU A 111 7.26 18.72 -9.70
CA LEU A 111 6.32 18.84 -10.80
C LEU A 111 5.94 20.30 -10.97
N ILE A 112 6.28 20.88 -12.12
CA ILE A 112 5.84 22.19 -12.54
C ILE A 112 4.96 21.99 -13.78
N PRO A 113 3.64 22.22 -13.71
CA PRO A 113 2.71 21.94 -14.81
C PRO A 113 3.16 22.48 -16.17
N ALA A 114 3.67 23.72 -16.19
CA ALA A 114 4.14 24.37 -17.41
C ALA A 114 5.38 23.70 -18.05
N LEU A 115 6.14 22.90 -17.29
CA LEU A 115 7.39 22.27 -17.75
C LEU A 115 7.24 20.75 -17.96
N VAL A 116 6.03 20.20 -17.88
CA VAL A 116 5.84 18.74 -18.00
C VAL A 116 6.31 18.20 -19.35
N SER A 117 6.14 18.96 -20.44
CA SER A 117 6.62 18.60 -21.77
C SER A 117 8.14 18.51 -21.85
N GLU A 118 8.85 19.43 -21.19
CA GLU A 118 10.31 19.49 -21.15
C GLU A 118 10.91 18.53 -20.12
N ARG A 119 10.17 18.28 -19.03
CA ARG A 119 10.61 17.51 -17.86
C ARG A 119 9.60 16.41 -17.51
N PRO A 120 9.34 15.45 -18.42
CA PRO A 120 8.28 14.45 -18.23
C PRO A 120 8.51 13.51 -17.05
N TRP A 121 9.77 13.31 -16.63
CA TRP A 121 10.10 12.53 -15.43
C TRP A 121 9.52 13.13 -14.15
N THR A 122 9.17 14.42 -14.15
CA THR A 122 8.59 15.09 -12.97
C THR A 122 7.21 14.57 -12.61
N LEU A 123 6.49 13.90 -13.52
CA LEU A 123 5.26 13.15 -13.23
C LEU A 123 5.48 11.92 -12.32
N ILE A 124 6.73 11.49 -12.14
CA ILE A 124 7.10 10.40 -11.23
C ILE A 124 7.92 10.96 -10.06
N THR A 125 8.89 11.83 -10.31
CA THR A 125 9.83 12.25 -9.27
C THR A 125 9.17 13.10 -8.18
N HIS A 126 8.08 13.81 -8.49
CA HIS A 126 7.35 14.62 -7.50
C HIS A 126 6.79 13.80 -6.33
N ILE A 127 6.53 12.50 -6.55
CA ILE A 127 5.98 11.56 -5.55
C ILE A 127 6.92 11.44 -4.34
N PHE A 128 8.23 11.59 -4.57
CA PHE A 128 9.25 11.40 -3.54
C PHE A 128 9.55 12.68 -2.75
N LEU A 129 9.13 13.84 -3.24
CA LEU A 129 9.40 15.13 -2.62
C LEU A 129 8.30 15.50 -1.61
N HIS A 130 8.66 16.19 -0.53
CA HIS A 130 7.69 16.73 0.43
C HIS A 130 8.03 18.18 0.80
N GLY A 131 7.00 19.01 0.97
CA GLY A 131 7.16 20.44 1.25
C GLY A 131 7.46 20.77 2.71
N SER A 132 7.11 19.88 3.64
CA SER A 132 7.41 20.02 5.07
C SER A 132 7.53 18.65 5.74
N PHE A 133 8.01 18.65 6.98
CA PHE A 133 8.10 17.43 7.78
C PHE A 133 6.71 16.86 8.10
N GLU A 134 5.74 17.69 8.45
CA GLU A 134 4.36 17.27 8.73
C GLU A 134 3.73 16.63 7.50
N HIS A 135 3.95 17.22 6.32
CA HIS A 135 3.47 16.67 5.06
C HIS A 135 4.07 15.27 4.81
N LEU A 136 5.39 15.09 5.02
CA LEU A 136 6.01 13.76 4.95
C LEU A 136 5.42 12.81 6.00
N PHE A 137 5.34 13.23 7.26
CA PHE A 137 4.91 12.42 8.38
C PHE A 137 3.53 11.80 8.14
N PHE A 138 2.54 12.61 7.75
CA PHE A 138 1.19 12.11 7.50
C PHE A 138 1.12 11.19 6.27
N ASN A 139 1.89 11.47 5.21
CA ASN A 139 2.00 10.55 4.07
C ASN A 139 2.60 9.20 4.48
N MET A 140 3.68 9.21 5.27
CA MET A 140 4.34 7.97 5.68
C MET A 140 3.47 7.19 6.66
N LEU A 141 2.80 7.86 7.58
CA LEU A 141 1.85 7.25 8.51
C LEU A 141 0.72 6.54 7.75
N PHE A 142 0.09 7.24 6.80
CA PHE A 142 -0.92 6.66 5.92
C PHE A 142 -0.36 5.47 5.13
N PHE A 143 0.84 5.62 4.56
CA PHE A 143 1.44 4.59 3.73
C PHE A 143 1.78 3.31 4.50
N ILE A 144 2.24 3.43 5.75
CA ILE A 144 2.51 2.28 6.64
C ILE A 144 1.23 1.46 6.88
N PHE A 145 0.08 2.12 7.05
CA PHE A 145 -1.18 1.42 7.29
C PHE A 145 -1.73 0.74 6.03
N PHE A 146 -1.67 1.38 4.87
CA PHE A 146 -2.38 0.90 3.67
C PHE A 146 -1.48 0.25 2.62
N GLY A 147 -0.25 0.71 2.46
CA GLY A 147 0.69 0.23 1.45
C GLY A 147 0.99 -1.27 1.59
N PRO A 148 1.51 -1.73 2.74
CA PRO A 148 1.79 -3.15 2.97
C PRO A 148 0.55 -4.05 2.88
N VAL A 149 -0.63 -3.53 3.29
CA VAL A 149 -1.89 -4.29 3.21
C VAL A 149 -2.26 -4.55 1.75
N LEU A 150 -2.21 -3.51 0.90
CA LEU A 150 -2.45 -3.67 -0.53
C LEU A 150 -1.38 -4.57 -1.15
N GLU A 151 -0.09 -4.35 -0.87
CA GLU A 151 1.01 -5.15 -1.40
C GLU A 151 0.81 -6.65 -1.15
N ARG A 152 0.46 -7.04 0.09
CA ARG A 152 0.16 -8.43 0.42
C ARG A 152 -1.05 -8.95 -0.36
N LYS A 153 -2.08 -8.12 -0.56
CA LYS A 153 -3.32 -8.51 -1.23
C LYS A 153 -3.12 -8.81 -2.72
N ILE A 154 -2.30 -8.03 -3.42
CA ILE A 154 -2.19 -8.10 -4.89
C ILE A 154 -0.82 -8.55 -5.39
N GLY A 155 0.15 -8.67 -4.49
CA GLY A 155 1.55 -8.97 -4.81
C GLY A 155 2.35 -7.73 -5.20
N SER A 156 3.65 -7.78 -4.89
CA SER A 156 4.61 -6.70 -5.06
C SER A 156 4.64 -6.04 -6.44
N SER A 157 4.63 -6.81 -7.53
CA SER A 157 4.75 -6.26 -8.89
C SER A 157 3.53 -5.40 -9.26
N LYS A 158 2.31 -5.87 -8.93
CA LYS A 158 1.07 -5.13 -9.20
C LYS A 158 0.97 -3.91 -8.29
N PHE A 159 1.42 -4.03 -7.04
CA PHE A 159 1.48 -2.93 -6.10
C PHE A 159 2.37 -1.79 -6.60
N LEU A 160 3.60 -2.09 -7.04
CA LEU A 160 4.48 -1.08 -7.63
C LEU A 160 3.85 -0.40 -8.84
N LEU A 161 3.27 -1.18 -9.75
CA LEU A 161 2.61 -0.65 -10.93
C LEU A 161 1.49 0.32 -10.55
N ILE A 162 0.64 -0.06 -9.59
CA ILE A 162 -0.47 0.78 -9.12
C ILE A 162 0.05 2.05 -8.43
N PHE A 163 1.07 1.94 -7.57
CA PHE A 163 1.65 3.11 -6.90
C PHE A 163 2.16 4.15 -7.91
N PHE A 164 2.97 3.72 -8.88
CA PHE A 164 3.54 4.64 -9.87
C PHE A 164 2.50 5.18 -10.84
N LEU A 165 1.59 4.33 -11.35
CA LEU A 165 0.53 4.81 -12.24
C LEU A 165 -0.44 5.76 -11.52
N ALA A 166 -0.81 5.48 -10.27
CA ALA A 166 -1.62 6.41 -9.48
C ALA A 166 -0.93 7.77 -9.29
N GLY A 167 0.38 7.75 -9.03
CA GLY A 167 1.19 8.97 -8.95
C GLY A 167 1.24 9.74 -10.27
N ILE A 168 1.42 9.06 -11.40
CA ILE A 168 1.40 9.68 -12.73
C ILE A 168 0.03 10.30 -13.01
N PHE A 169 -1.06 9.57 -12.76
CA PHE A 169 -2.42 10.10 -12.94
C PHE A 169 -2.69 11.30 -12.03
N ALA A 170 -2.19 11.29 -10.79
CA ALA A 170 -2.27 12.41 -9.89
C ALA A 170 -1.50 13.64 -10.43
N GLY A 171 -0.25 13.45 -10.86
CA GLY A 171 0.56 14.51 -11.45
C GLY A 171 -0.07 15.08 -12.73
N THR A 172 -0.61 14.23 -13.60
CA THR A 172 -1.32 14.65 -14.81
C THR A 172 -2.60 15.42 -14.46
N GLY A 173 -3.42 14.92 -13.53
CA GLY A 173 -4.64 15.61 -13.10
C GLY A 173 -4.38 16.99 -12.52
N TRP A 174 -3.34 17.12 -11.70
CA TRP A 174 -2.89 18.42 -11.20
C TRP A 174 -2.42 19.33 -12.33
N SER A 175 -1.60 18.81 -13.24
CA SER A 175 -1.03 19.60 -14.34
C SER A 175 -2.06 20.13 -15.34
N LEU A 176 -3.21 19.45 -15.46
CA LEU A 176 -4.33 19.90 -16.30
C LEU A 176 -5.20 20.97 -15.64
N THR A 177 -5.10 21.17 -14.33
CA THR A 177 -6.02 22.01 -13.55
C THR A 177 -5.34 23.12 -12.77
N SER A 178 -4.01 23.12 -12.70
CA SER A 178 -3.23 24.07 -11.91
C SER A 178 -1.95 24.47 -12.64
N VAL A 179 -1.46 25.67 -12.32
CA VAL A 179 -0.13 26.17 -12.74
C VAL A 179 0.91 26.06 -11.62
N ASN A 180 0.46 25.75 -10.40
CA ASN A 180 1.32 25.76 -9.22
C ASN A 180 2.18 24.49 -9.16
N PRO A 181 3.42 24.57 -8.66
CA PRO A 181 4.25 23.39 -8.45
C PRO A 181 3.61 22.41 -7.45
N ALA A 182 3.86 21.12 -7.64
CA ALA A 182 3.38 20.07 -6.74
C ALA A 182 4.49 19.11 -6.32
N VAL A 183 4.37 18.65 -5.07
CA VAL A 183 5.21 17.62 -4.43
C VAL A 183 4.33 16.75 -3.55
N GLY A 184 4.71 15.50 -3.33
CA GLY A 184 4.10 14.63 -2.34
C GLY A 184 3.61 13.31 -2.90
N ALA A 185 3.68 12.27 -2.07
CA ALA A 185 3.18 10.93 -2.41
C ALA A 185 1.66 10.81 -2.38
N SER A 186 0.95 11.80 -1.83
CA SER A 186 -0.47 11.73 -1.46
C SER A 186 -1.41 11.36 -2.61
N GLY A 187 -1.12 11.78 -3.84
CA GLY A 187 -1.87 11.33 -5.03
C GLY A 187 -1.72 9.83 -5.32
N ALA A 188 -0.49 9.30 -5.24
CA ALA A 188 -0.23 7.87 -5.37
C ALA A 188 -0.88 7.06 -4.22
N LEU A 189 -0.82 7.59 -3.00
CA LEU A 189 -1.45 6.99 -1.83
C LEU A 189 -2.98 6.98 -1.94
N SER A 190 -3.59 8.01 -2.52
CA SER A 190 -5.03 8.04 -2.82
C SER A 190 -5.43 6.90 -3.76
N GLY A 191 -4.60 6.58 -4.77
CA GLY A 191 -4.81 5.43 -5.64
C GLY A 191 -4.64 4.08 -4.96
N ILE A 192 -3.66 3.94 -4.06
CA ILE A 192 -3.53 2.76 -3.18
C ILE A 192 -4.81 2.57 -2.36
N PHE A 193 -5.27 3.63 -1.72
CA PHE A 193 -6.42 3.61 -0.83
C PHE A 193 -7.71 3.24 -1.57
N ALA A 194 -7.94 3.85 -2.73
CA ALA A 194 -9.08 3.55 -3.57
C ALA A 194 -9.06 2.10 -4.09
N THR A 195 -7.90 1.61 -4.54
CA THR A 195 -7.73 0.22 -4.96
C THR A 195 -8.08 -0.73 -3.81
N LEU A 196 -7.57 -0.44 -2.60
CA LEU A 196 -7.80 -1.26 -1.42
C LEU A 196 -9.28 -1.26 -1.02
N ALA A 197 -9.95 -0.11 -1.06
CA ALA A 197 -11.36 0.02 -0.76
C ALA A 197 -12.26 -0.77 -1.72
N VAL A 198 -11.90 -0.87 -3.01
CA VAL A 198 -12.64 -1.70 -3.97
C VAL A 198 -12.44 -3.20 -3.69
N LEU A 199 -11.22 -3.60 -3.36
CA LEU A 199 -10.86 -5.00 -3.12
C LEU A 199 -11.34 -5.52 -1.76
N MET A 200 -11.42 -4.65 -0.77
CA MET A 200 -11.71 -4.99 0.63
C MET A 200 -12.66 -3.97 1.26
N PRO A 201 -13.87 -3.76 0.71
CA PRO A 201 -14.74 -2.63 1.08
C PRO A 201 -15.17 -2.63 2.55
N ARG A 202 -15.37 -3.81 3.15
CA ARG A 202 -15.80 -3.96 4.55
C ARG A 202 -14.64 -3.97 5.55
N MET A 203 -13.40 -3.73 5.10
CA MET A 203 -12.27 -3.59 6.01
C MET A 203 -12.53 -2.41 6.94
N ARG A 204 -12.47 -2.63 8.25
CA ARG A 204 -12.62 -1.58 9.24
C ARG A 204 -11.32 -0.83 9.42
N VAL A 205 -11.40 0.49 9.35
CA VAL A 205 -10.30 1.43 9.59
C VAL A 205 -10.74 2.43 10.65
N TYR A 206 -9.82 2.89 11.49
CA TYR A 206 -10.12 3.91 12.49
C TYR A 206 -9.94 5.30 11.87
N PHE A 207 -11.05 5.93 11.49
CA PHE A 207 -11.06 7.31 11.03
C PHE A 207 -10.63 8.23 12.16
N PHE A 208 -9.62 9.08 11.90
CA PHE A 208 -8.91 9.88 12.89
C PHE A 208 -8.48 9.11 14.16
N PHE A 209 -8.14 7.82 14.02
CA PHE A 209 -7.77 6.92 15.14
C PHE A 209 -8.86 6.68 16.19
N LEU A 210 -10.09 7.14 15.97
CA LEU A 210 -11.16 7.12 16.97
C LEU A 210 -12.39 6.34 16.50
N ILE A 211 -12.85 6.59 15.27
CA ILE A 211 -14.15 6.11 14.79
C ILE A 211 -13.94 4.91 13.86
N PRO A 212 -14.31 3.68 14.26
CA PRO A 212 -14.22 2.52 13.37
C PRO A 212 -15.26 2.66 12.25
N MET A 213 -14.80 2.71 11.01
CA MET A 213 -15.64 2.82 9.82
C MET A 213 -15.17 1.84 8.74
N GLU A 214 -16.07 1.43 7.86
CA GLU A 214 -15.68 0.65 6.68
C GLU A 214 -14.88 1.53 5.72
N ILE A 215 -13.80 0.99 5.14
CA ILE A 215 -12.86 1.75 4.32
C ILE A 215 -13.54 2.42 3.11
N TRP A 216 -14.61 1.84 2.57
CA TRP A 216 -15.36 2.46 1.48
C TRP A 216 -16.03 3.78 1.90
N MET A 217 -16.53 3.87 3.14
CA MET A 217 -17.14 5.09 3.67
C MET A 217 -16.09 6.19 3.80
N VAL A 218 -14.92 5.85 4.32
CA VAL A 218 -13.79 6.78 4.47
C VAL A 218 -13.32 7.28 3.10
N LEU A 219 -13.25 6.40 2.08
CA LEU A 219 -12.94 6.81 0.71
C LEU A 219 -13.95 7.81 0.16
N VAL A 220 -15.25 7.58 0.35
CA VAL A 220 -16.30 8.48 -0.13
C VAL A 220 -16.21 9.83 0.57
N LEU A 221 -16.04 9.86 1.90
CA LEU A 221 -15.85 11.11 2.64
C LEU A 221 -14.62 11.88 2.18
N PHE A 222 -13.50 11.19 1.97
CA PHE A 222 -12.27 11.78 1.44
C PHE A 222 -12.48 12.36 0.03
N ALA A 223 -13.13 11.62 -0.88
CA ALA A 223 -13.41 12.10 -2.23
C ALA A 223 -14.35 13.32 -2.24
N ILE A 224 -15.38 13.34 -1.38
CA ILE A 224 -16.28 14.49 -1.24
C ILE A 224 -15.52 15.70 -0.72
N TYR A 225 -14.70 15.51 0.32
CA TYR A 225 -13.89 16.59 0.88
C TYR A 225 -12.96 17.21 -0.18
N ASP A 226 -12.19 16.38 -0.89
CA ASP A 226 -11.28 16.88 -1.92
C ASP A 226 -12.03 17.60 -3.05
N PHE A 227 -13.18 17.09 -3.46
CA PHE A 227 -13.99 17.72 -4.50
C PHE A 227 -14.51 19.09 -4.07
N VAL A 228 -15.00 19.23 -2.84
CA VAL A 228 -15.50 20.50 -2.30
C VAL A 228 -14.37 21.52 -2.10
N MET A 229 -13.16 21.05 -1.79
CA MET A 229 -12.02 21.91 -1.50
C MET A 229 -11.21 22.29 -2.76
N ILE A 230 -11.62 21.88 -3.96
CA ILE A 230 -10.98 22.35 -5.20
C ILE A 230 -11.04 23.88 -5.26
N GLY A 231 -9.88 24.53 -5.30
CA GLY A 231 -9.78 25.98 -5.39
C GLY A 231 -9.98 26.71 -4.05
N SER A 232 -9.96 26.00 -2.91
CA SER A 232 -10.01 26.58 -1.56
C SER A 232 -8.88 27.58 -1.26
N GLY A 233 -7.80 27.53 -2.04
CA GLY A 233 -6.58 28.33 -1.80
C GLY A 233 -5.68 27.75 -0.72
N ASP A 234 -6.02 26.59 -0.16
CA ASP A 234 -5.07 25.85 0.67
C ASP A 234 -3.90 25.30 -0.17
N MET A 235 -2.89 24.79 0.54
CA MET A 235 -1.68 24.24 -0.08
C MET A 235 -1.83 22.73 -0.40
N ILE A 236 -3.05 22.27 -0.71
CA ILE A 236 -3.37 20.87 -0.99
C ILE A 236 -3.74 20.69 -2.47
N ALA A 237 -3.10 19.71 -3.11
CA ALA A 237 -3.33 19.38 -4.51
C ALA A 237 -4.57 18.47 -4.69
N HIS A 238 -5.77 18.97 -4.38
CA HIS A 238 -7.01 18.17 -4.36
C HIS A 238 -7.31 17.44 -5.67
N THR A 239 -7.09 18.08 -6.84
CA THR A 239 -7.32 17.40 -8.14
C THR A 239 -6.30 16.29 -8.41
N ALA A 240 -5.12 16.34 -7.79
CA ALA A 240 -4.14 15.26 -7.83
C ALA A 240 -4.66 14.04 -7.06
N HIS A 241 -5.21 14.27 -5.86
CA HIS A 241 -5.80 13.21 -5.02
C HIS A 241 -6.97 12.54 -5.72
N LEU A 242 -7.90 13.31 -6.26
CA LEU A 242 -9.06 12.81 -7.01
C LEU A 242 -8.65 12.01 -8.25
N SER A 243 -7.61 12.45 -8.97
CA SER A 243 -7.14 11.74 -10.16
C SER A 243 -6.44 10.43 -9.81
N GLY A 244 -5.63 10.41 -8.74
CA GLY A 244 -5.04 9.19 -8.20
C GLY A 244 -6.11 8.21 -7.69
N LEU A 245 -7.11 8.72 -6.98
CA LEU A 245 -8.28 7.98 -6.50
C LEU A 245 -9.06 7.35 -7.65
N PHE A 246 -9.35 8.13 -8.70
CA PHE A 246 -10.04 7.66 -9.90
C PHE A 246 -9.28 6.49 -10.56
N PHE A 247 -7.97 6.64 -10.78
CA PHE A 247 -7.15 5.54 -11.29
C PHE A 247 -7.21 4.31 -10.36
N GLY A 248 -7.10 4.50 -9.05
CA GLY A 248 -7.17 3.42 -8.08
C GLY A 248 -8.51 2.66 -8.07
N LEU A 249 -9.63 3.36 -8.26
CA LEU A 249 -10.95 2.73 -8.44
C LEU A 249 -10.96 1.83 -9.68
N LEU A 250 -10.45 2.31 -10.82
CA LEU A 250 -10.36 1.53 -12.05
C LEU A 250 -9.46 0.30 -11.87
N ALA A 251 -8.29 0.48 -11.26
CA ALA A 251 -7.34 -0.61 -10.99
C ALA A 251 -7.96 -1.68 -10.06
N GLY A 252 -8.61 -1.25 -8.98
CA GLY A 252 -9.31 -2.12 -8.05
C GLY A 252 -10.44 -2.92 -8.73
N MET A 253 -11.24 -2.27 -9.58
CA MET A 253 -12.31 -2.94 -10.34
C MET A 253 -11.75 -3.97 -11.33
N SER A 254 -10.66 -3.64 -12.03
CA SER A 254 -9.99 -4.56 -12.95
C SER A 254 -9.50 -5.81 -12.23
N LEU A 255 -8.83 -5.64 -11.07
CA LEU A 255 -8.31 -6.75 -10.27
C LEU A 255 -9.42 -7.63 -9.68
N LYS A 256 -10.54 -7.02 -9.27
CA LYS A 256 -11.70 -7.74 -8.76
C LYS A 256 -12.32 -8.64 -9.84
N ARG A 257 -12.40 -8.17 -11.09
CA ARG A 257 -12.91 -8.95 -12.23
C ARG A 257 -12.01 -10.13 -12.59
N SER A 258 -10.69 -9.94 -12.59
CA SER A 258 -9.74 -11.04 -12.89
C SER A 258 -9.66 -12.13 -11.82
N SER A 259 -10.29 -11.92 -10.66
CA SER A 259 -10.30 -12.86 -9.53
C SER A 259 -11.65 -13.56 -9.36
N ALA A 260 -12.67 -13.18 -10.13
CA ALA A 260 -13.99 -13.80 -10.20
C ALA A 260 -14.00 -14.84 -11.32
#